data_AF-A0A2G9UFW9-F1
#
_entry.id   AF-A0A2G9UFW9-F1
#
_cell.length_a   1.000
_cell.length_b   1.000
_cell.length_c   1.000
_cell.angle_alpha   90.00
_cell.angle_beta   90.00
_cell.angle_gamma   90.00
#
_symmetry.space_group_name_H-M   'P 1'
#
loop_
_entity.id
_entity.type
_entity.pdbx_description
1 polymer ?
#
loop_
_entity_poly.entity_id
_entity_poly.type
_entity_poly.pdbx_seq_one_letter_code
_entity_poly.pdbx_strand_id
1 'polypeptide(L)'
;MKKFVDVDFSSVTAKKIRQIRKPGSPDLVSLFNEPPKETQHTDLHCGDYHLVGADLRQWGEFKSKLDSVGIDTTLPTFFIAEIEKIEHLDEMELLRQLLDHYCIGYAVNDKSEKFTSRLVFPEL
;
A
#
# COMPACT_ATOMS: atom_id res chain seq x y z
N MET A 1 17.30 -11.23 6.04
CA MET A 1 16.76 -11.63 4.73
C MET A 1 15.78 -10.54 4.30
N LYS A 2 15.77 -10.14 3.01
CA LYS A 2 14.82 -9.13 2.53
C LYS A 2 13.40 -9.71 2.62
N LYS A 3 12.42 -8.91 3.04
CA LYS A 3 11.00 -9.31 3.08
C LYS A 3 10.18 -8.34 2.24
N PHE A 4 9.23 -8.88 1.51
CA PHE A 4 8.22 -8.13 0.76
C PHE A 4 6.87 -8.36 1.40
N VAL A 5 6.21 -7.27 1.80
CA VAL A 5 4.92 -7.31 2.48
C VAL A 5 3.93 -6.48 1.67
N ASP A 6 2.98 -7.16 1.02
CA ASP A 6 1.85 -6.55 0.34
C ASP A 6 0.68 -6.46 1.33
N VAL A 7 0.12 -5.27 1.48
CA VAL A 7 -0.95 -4.97 2.44
C VAL A 7 -2.10 -4.34 1.69
N ASP A 8 -3.28 -4.94 1.81
CA ASP A 8 -4.48 -4.49 1.12
C ASP A 8 -5.71 -4.83 1.97
N PHE A 9 -6.88 -4.36 1.56
CA PHE A 9 -8.11 -4.77 2.23
C PHE A 9 -8.30 -6.29 2.14
N SER A 10 -8.79 -6.89 3.21
CA SER A 10 -9.04 -8.35 3.30
C SER A 10 -9.84 -8.91 2.11
N SER A 11 -10.78 -8.13 1.57
CA SER A 11 -11.58 -8.52 0.40
C SER A 11 -10.76 -8.58 -0.90
N VAL A 12 -9.69 -7.78 -1.00
CA VAL A 12 -8.76 -7.74 -2.13
C VAL A 12 -7.71 -8.83 -1.98
N THR A 13 -7.12 -8.98 -0.79
CA THR A 13 -6.12 -10.03 -0.55
C THR A 13 -6.71 -11.43 -0.73
N ALA A 14 -7.93 -11.69 -0.26
CA ALA A 14 -8.62 -12.96 -0.50
C ALA A 14 -8.77 -13.28 -2.01
N LYS A 15 -9.06 -12.26 -2.83
CA LYS A 15 -9.13 -12.42 -4.30
C LYS A 15 -7.73 -12.67 -4.90
N LYS A 16 -6.71 -11.94 -4.45
CA LYS A 16 -5.30 -12.13 -4.86
C LYS A 16 -4.84 -13.56 -4.54
N ILE A 17 -5.11 -14.07 -3.33
CA ILE A 17 -4.79 -15.45 -2.91
C ILE A 17 -5.43 -16.47 -3.86
N ARG A 18 -6.71 -16.29 -4.18
CA ARG A 18 -7.40 -17.17 -5.13
C ARG A 18 -6.75 -17.17 -6.51
N GLN A 19 -6.29 -16.03 -7.01
CA GLN A 19 -5.58 -15.95 -8.28
C GLN A 19 -4.19 -16.58 -8.21
N ILE A 20 -3.45 -16.34 -7.14
CA ILE A 20 -2.13 -16.93 -6.89
C ILE A 20 -2.22 -18.46 -6.89
N ARG A 21 -3.23 -19.02 -6.21
CA ARG A 21 -3.44 -20.47 -6.13
C ARG A 21 -4.09 -21.08 -7.37
N LYS A 22 -4.54 -20.27 -8.34
CA LYS A 22 -5.25 -20.76 -9.51
C LYS A 22 -4.30 -21.62 -10.36
N PRO A 23 -4.58 -22.92 -10.56
CA PRO A 23 -3.74 -23.75 -11.43
C PRO A 23 -3.78 -23.21 -12.87
N GLY A 24 -2.64 -23.16 -13.53
CA GLY A 24 -2.54 -22.70 -14.91
C GLY A 24 -1.16 -22.16 -15.26
N SER A 25 -1.10 -21.48 -16.41
CA SER A 25 0.10 -20.76 -16.85
C SER A 25 -0.17 -19.25 -16.78
N PRO A 26 0.65 -18.46 -16.07
CA PRO A 26 1.80 -18.90 -15.27
C PRO A 26 1.40 -19.58 -13.95
N ASP A 27 2.22 -20.53 -13.48
CA ASP A 27 2.10 -21.09 -12.13
C ASP A 27 2.78 -20.15 -11.14
N LEU A 28 1.99 -19.25 -10.53
CA LEU A 28 2.49 -18.27 -9.58
C LEU A 28 3.01 -18.93 -8.29
N VAL A 29 2.48 -20.09 -7.90
CA VAL A 29 2.91 -20.79 -6.69
C VAL A 29 4.37 -21.24 -6.81
N SER A 30 4.76 -21.67 -8.01
CA SER A 30 6.15 -22.10 -8.30
C SER A 30 7.19 -20.98 -8.19
N LEU A 31 6.78 -19.71 -8.18
CA LEU A 31 7.69 -18.57 -8.11
C LEU A 31 8.13 -18.24 -6.68
N PHE A 32 7.45 -18.79 -5.68
CA PHE A 32 7.77 -18.52 -4.28
C PHE A 32 8.90 -19.41 -3.76
N ASN A 33 9.66 -18.87 -2.82
CA ASN A 33 10.75 -19.59 -2.17
C ASN A 33 10.25 -20.67 -1.20
N GLU A 34 9.02 -20.54 -0.68
CA GLU A 34 8.37 -21.55 0.16
C GLU A 34 6.92 -21.80 -0.27
N PRO A 35 6.38 -23.00 0.01
CA PRO A 35 4.97 -23.30 -0.22
C PRO A 35 4.04 -22.30 0.50
N PRO A 36 3.02 -21.75 -0.20
CA PRO A 36 2.14 -20.74 0.39
C PRO A 36 1.30 -21.29 1.56
N LYS A 37 1.47 -20.69 2.73
CA LYS A 37 0.68 -20.93 3.94
C LYS A 37 -0.35 -19.83 4.08
N GLU A 38 -1.62 -20.21 4.13
CA GLU A 38 -2.75 -19.28 4.22
C GLU A 38 -3.29 -19.23 5.64
N THR A 39 -3.63 -18.02 6.08
CA THR A 39 -4.16 -17.74 7.41
C THR A 39 -5.43 -16.90 7.27
N GLN A 40 -6.51 -17.30 7.95
CA GLN A 40 -7.78 -16.55 7.99
C GLN A 40 -8.40 -16.21 6.62
N HIS A 41 -8.00 -16.88 5.54
CA HIS A 41 -8.42 -16.61 4.15
C HIS A 41 -8.10 -15.22 3.60
N THR A 42 -7.34 -14.41 4.34
CA THR A 42 -6.97 -13.04 3.96
C THR A 42 -5.47 -12.86 3.90
N ASP A 43 -4.70 -13.78 4.49
CA ASP A 43 -3.27 -13.65 4.65
C ASP A 43 -2.56 -14.85 3.98
N LEU A 44 -1.44 -14.60 3.32
CA LEU A 44 -0.63 -15.61 2.64
C LEU A 44 0.85 -15.39 2.94
N HIS A 45 1.57 -16.46 3.28
CA HIS A 45 2.99 -16.42 3.63
C HIS A 45 3.77 -17.46 2.83
N CYS A 46 4.80 -17.01 2.11
CA CYS A 46 5.55 -17.83 1.14
C CYS A 46 7.06 -17.53 1.20
N GLY A 47 7.64 -17.64 2.41
CA GLY A 47 9.07 -17.36 2.63
C GLY A 47 9.32 -15.86 2.84
N ASP A 48 9.91 -15.20 1.84
CA ASP A 48 10.21 -13.76 1.85
C ASP A 48 9.05 -12.89 1.35
N TYR A 49 7.99 -13.47 0.78
CA TYR A 49 6.77 -12.76 0.39
C TYR A 49 5.63 -13.02 1.38
N HIS A 50 4.97 -11.93 1.80
CA HIS A 50 3.80 -11.95 2.67
C HIS A 50 2.72 -11.05 2.07
N LEU A 51 1.50 -11.58 1.93
CA LEU A 51 0.30 -10.83 1.59
C LEU A 51 -0.60 -10.78 2.82
N VAL A 52 -1.00 -9.59 3.24
CA VAL A 52 -1.67 -9.37 4.53
C VAL A 52 -2.93 -8.54 4.31
N GLY A 53 -4.09 -9.08 4.68
CA GLY A 53 -5.34 -8.34 4.63
C GLY A 53 -5.45 -7.41 5.84
N ALA A 54 -5.23 -6.11 5.71
CA ALA A 54 -5.34 -5.17 6.82
C ALA A 54 -5.97 -3.85 6.38
N ASP A 55 -6.74 -3.24 7.28
CA ASP A 55 -7.17 -1.85 7.13
C ASP A 55 -6.16 -0.93 7.84
N LEU A 56 -5.46 -0.09 7.08
CA LEU A 56 -4.47 0.86 7.63
C LEU A 56 -5.06 1.82 8.67
N ARG A 57 -6.38 2.03 8.66
CA ARG A 57 -7.10 2.85 9.65
C ARG A 57 -7.21 2.14 11.00
N GLN A 58 -7.14 0.81 11.01
CA GLN A 58 -7.16 -0.02 12.22
C GLN A 58 -5.72 -0.31 12.66
N TRP A 59 -5.02 0.73 13.14
CA TRP A 59 -3.59 0.67 13.46
C TRP A 59 -3.18 -0.51 14.34
N GLY A 60 -3.97 -0.84 15.37
CA GLY A 60 -3.67 -1.96 16.28
C GLY A 60 -3.68 -3.31 15.57
N GLU A 61 -4.64 -3.55 14.67
CA GLU A 61 -4.71 -4.75 13.85
C GLU A 61 -3.55 -4.79 12.86
N PHE A 62 -3.34 -3.70 12.11
CA PHE A 62 -2.26 -3.59 11.13
C PHE A 62 -0.89 -3.87 11.75
N LYS A 63 -0.59 -3.25 12.89
CA LYS A 63 0.66 -3.47 13.61
C LYS A 63 0.81 -4.92 14.05
N SER A 64 -0.25 -5.52 14.61
CA SER A 64 -0.23 -6.92 15.04
C SER A 64 0.07 -7.87 13.88
N LYS A 65 -0.47 -7.57 12.70
CA LYS A 65 -0.20 -8.35 11.48
C LYS A 65 1.24 -8.15 10.98
N LEU A 66 1.76 -6.92 10.96
CA LEU A 66 3.17 -6.66 10.64
C LEU A 66 4.13 -7.38 11.59
N ASP A 67 3.85 -7.36 12.89
CA ASP A 67 4.65 -8.04 13.90
C ASP A 67 4.63 -9.57 13.67
N SER A 68 3.48 -10.13 13.28
CA SER A 68 3.34 -11.56 12.94
C SER A 68 4.15 -11.99 11.71
N VAL A 69 4.44 -11.04 10.80
CA VAL A 69 5.29 -11.28 9.63
C VAL A 69 6.77 -11.38 10.03
N GLY A 70 7.17 -10.83 11.18
CA GLY A 70 8.56 -10.84 11.65
C GLY A 70 9.46 -9.96 10.79
N ILE A 71 9.02 -8.72 10.51
CA ILE A 71 9.85 -7.70 9.87
C ILE A 71 10.90 -7.21 10.88
N ASP A 72 12.15 -7.09 10.43
CA ASP A 72 13.23 -6.50 11.23
C ASP A 72 13.22 -4.98 11.06
N THR A 73 12.77 -4.27 12.10
CA THR A 73 12.68 -2.80 12.09
C THR A 73 14.03 -2.09 12.14
N THR A 74 15.14 -2.81 12.28
CA THR A 74 16.50 -2.25 12.24
C THR A 74 17.04 -2.15 10.81
N LEU A 75 16.37 -2.77 9.84
CA LEU A 75 16.77 -2.72 8.44
C LEU A 75 16.12 -1.54 7.70
N PRO A 76 16.79 -0.95 6.69
CA PRO A 76 16.17 0.03 5.80
C PRO A 76 14.88 -0.53 5.18
N THR A 77 13.78 0.18 5.39
CA THR A 77 12.45 -0.23 4.91
C THR A 77 11.99 0.74 3.84
N PHE A 78 11.56 0.20 2.69
CA PHE A 78 11.00 0.97 1.60
C PHE A 78 9.48 0.78 1.59
N PHE A 79 8.72 1.87 1.74
CA PHE A 79 7.27 1.85 1.67
C PHE A 79 6.82 2.31 0.28
N ILE A 80 5.96 1.51 -0.35
CA ILE A 80 5.28 1.86 -1.59
C ILE A 80 3.80 1.97 -1.27
N ALA A 81 3.20 3.11 -1.57
CA ALA A 81 1.78 3.33 -1.47
C ALA A 81 1.26 3.79 -2.83
N GLU A 82 0.37 3.00 -3.43
CA GLU A 82 -0.39 3.38 -4.61
C GLU A 82 -1.74 3.94 -4.16
N ILE A 83 -2.12 5.10 -4.71
CA ILE A 83 -3.35 5.81 -4.31
C ILE A 83 -4.46 5.46 -5.31
N GLU A 84 -5.39 4.61 -4.89
CA GLU A 84 -6.55 4.21 -5.70
C GLU A 84 -7.64 5.29 -5.77
N LYS A 85 -7.79 6.09 -4.70
CA LYS A 85 -8.80 7.15 -4.62
C LYS A 85 -8.35 8.29 -3.72
N ILE A 86 -8.54 9.52 -4.19
CA ILE A 86 -8.31 10.75 -3.44
C ILE A 86 -9.68 11.30 -3.03
N GLU A 87 -9.90 11.52 -1.74
CA GLU A 87 -11.07 12.26 -1.26
C GLU A 87 -10.87 13.76 -1.51
N HIS A 88 -11.97 14.49 -1.72
CA HIS A 88 -11.88 15.93 -1.97
C HIS A 88 -11.34 16.65 -0.74
N LEU A 89 -10.19 17.31 -0.89
CA LEU A 89 -9.74 18.33 0.05
C LEU A 89 -10.57 19.59 -0.24
N ASP A 90 -11.44 19.96 0.70
CA ASP A 90 -12.26 21.16 0.63
C ASP A 90 -11.52 22.42 1.10
N GLU A 91 -10.37 22.26 1.77
CA GLU A 91 -9.56 23.35 2.30
C GLU A 91 -8.12 23.39 1.75
N MET A 92 -7.68 24.58 1.32
CA MET A 92 -6.36 24.78 0.75
C MET A 92 -5.23 24.77 1.78
N GLU A 93 -5.51 25.20 3.01
CA GLU A 93 -4.53 25.20 4.09
C GLU A 93 -4.12 23.77 4.46
N LEU A 94 -5.08 22.83 4.42
CA LEU A 94 -4.81 21.41 4.69
C LEU A 94 -3.89 20.79 3.62
N LEU A 95 -4.10 21.13 2.34
CA LEU A 95 -3.21 20.69 1.26
C LEU A 95 -1.79 21.26 1.45
N ARG A 96 -1.68 22.53 1.82
CA ARG A 96 -0.39 23.19 2.04
C ARG A 96 0.38 22.54 3.20
N GLN A 97 -0.30 22.28 4.32
CA GLN A 97 0.29 21.57 5.45
C GLN A 97 0.77 20.15 5.08
N LEU A 98 0.02 19.44 4.23
CA LEU A 98 0.43 18.13 3.75
C LEU A 98 1.67 18.20 2.85
N LEU A 99 1.73 19.17 1.93
CA LEU A 99 2.86 19.37 1.02
C LEU A 99 4.15 19.79 1.76
N ASP A 100 4.04 20.51 2.87
CA ASP A 100 5.20 20.90 3.70
C ASP A 100 5.85 19.71 4.42
N HIS A 101 5.12 18.62 4.66
CA HIS A 101 5.59 17.47 5.45
C HIS A 101 5.80 16.20 4.62
N TYR A 102 5.17 16.10 3.45
CA TYR A 102 5.19 14.91 2.60
C TYR A 102 5.46 15.28 1.14
N CYS A 103 6.26 14.45 0.45
CA CYS A 103 6.40 14.54 -1.00
C CYS A 103 5.13 14.02 -1.68
N ILE A 104 4.18 14.91 -1.98
CA ILE A 104 2.91 14.59 -2.63
C ILE A 104 2.90 15.12 -4.06
N GLY A 105 2.68 14.22 -5.03
CA GLY A 105 2.36 14.61 -6.40
C GLY A 105 0.86 14.86 -6.54
N TYR A 106 0.47 15.99 -7.14
CA TYR A 106 -0.92 16.28 -7.43
C TYR A 106 -1.13 16.50 -8.94
N ALA A 107 -2.29 16.08 -9.45
CA ALA A 107 -2.71 16.29 -10.84
C ALA A 107 -4.05 17.02 -10.86
N VAL A 108 -4.15 18.07 -11.68
CA VAL A 108 -5.34 18.92 -11.74
C VAL A 108 -5.89 18.91 -13.15
N ASN A 109 -7.19 18.68 -13.29
CA ASN A 109 -7.92 18.92 -14.53
C ASN A 109 -8.67 20.26 -14.43
N ASP A 110 -7.92 21.37 -14.51
CA ASP A 110 -8.48 22.72 -14.42
C ASP A 110 -8.61 23.35 -15.80
N LYS A 111 -9.83 23.37 -16.34
CA LYS A 111 -10.14 24.05 -17.60
C LYS A 111 -10.19 25.58 -17.48
N SER A 112 -10.19 26.11 -16.25
CA SER A 112 -10.36 27.54 -15.97
C SER A 112 -9.06 28.28 -15.64
N GLU A 113 -7.94 27.56 -15.46
CA GLU A 113 -6.62 28.05 -15.02
C GLU A 113 -6.60 28.88 -13.71
N LYS A 114 -7.73 28.91 -12.98
CA LYS A 114 -7.85 29.64 -11.71
C LYS A 114 -7.12 28.95 -10.56
N PHE A 115 -6.95 27.63 -10.65
CA PHE A 115 -6.32 26.83 -9.62
C PHE A 115 -4.79 26.87 -9.76
N THR A 116 -4.28 26.75 -10.99
CA THR A 116 -2.83 26.85 -11.28
C THR A 116 -2.26 28.23 -10.92
N SER A 117 -3.00 29.31 -11.17
CA SER A 117 -2.57 30.68 -10.82
C SER A 117 -2.51 30.96 -9.32
N ARG A 118 -3.14 30.13 -8.47
CA ARG A 118 -3.11 30.26 -7.00
C ARG A 118 -2.09 29.34 -6.34
N LEU A 119 -1.64 28.31 -7.04
CA LEU A 119 -0.61 27.38 -6.59
C LEU A 119 0.80 27.82 -7.00
N VAL A 120 1.03 29.14 -7.12
CA VAL A 120 2.39 29.66 -7.24
C VAL A 120 3.09 29.36 -5.92
N PHE A 121 3.78 28.22 -5.87
CA PHE A 121 4.73 27.94 -4.82
C PHE A 121 5.80 29.04 -4.93
N PRO A 122 5.99 29.86 -3.89
CA PRO A 122 7.20 30.67 -3.81
C PRO A 122 8.36 29.69 -4.01
N GLU A 123 9.31 30.05 -4.87
CA GLU A 123 10.48 29.22 -5.18
C GLU A 123 11.01 28.56 -3.89
N LEU A 124 11.23 27.24 -3.95
CA LEU A 124 11.96 26.49 -2.92
C LEU A 124 13.28 27.18 -2.57
#